data_AF-A0A165E493-F1
#
_entry.id   AF-A0A165E493-F1
#
_cell.length_a   1.000
_cell.length_b   1.000
_cell.length_c   1.000
_cell.angle_alpha   90.00
_cell.angle_beta   90.00
_cell.angle_gamma   90.00
#
_symmetry.space_group_name_H-M   'P 1'
#
loop_
_entity.id
_entity.type
_entity.pdbx_description
1 polymer ?
#
loop_
_entity_poly.entity_id
_entity_poly.type
_entity_poly.pdbx_seq_one_letter_code
_entity_poly.pdbx_strand_id
1 'polypeptide(L)'
;MGPCKSHGTRAGEMRTTEAVNSSAWVILGAASDNGMSKMKQLKKVPTATGVKVEGIPGALIDLSNAMLEDPRIVHINDNSFLQVYSEQALFEAEMDGVWLTGSAKEVIADAPERQRKEGWASVRAAISTTVRMWILRGYMALGGRDDGPAAIKDYSQALEVLEWGRQAWRDVKKEDRGIIFDDQFFRGVRSIYLQALMTAERQASGNDAEDLLNTILEEAQDMLRDISSPETALPEGIYDPGFVSSFVLYPRGRALSMVGYYHNHIARQLVLQKNASAFEHFTKAACAYFEAGQMYPEDDELHAWFLHSGLVASKLCGCPISEALPIFEKIRLAIPKMKPIWEYSGLAHTGRDGALQEDVKNEESLRKALQEGRLTPDDFILPEPLQFSL
;
A
#
# COMPACT_ATOMS: atom_id res chain seq x y z
N MET A 1 -7.34 12.40 30.29
CA MET A 1 -6.42 12.03 29.20
C MET A 1 -5.55 10.90 29.73
N GLY A 2 -5.90 9.65 29.41
CA GLY A 2 -5.13 8.49 29.84
C GLY A 2 -4.12 8.11 28.75
N PRO A 3 -2.96 7.52 29.10
CA PRO A 3 -2.00 7.06 28.11
C PRO A 3 -2.65 6.01 27.19
N CYS A 4 -2.38 6.11 25.87
CA CYS A 4 -2.73 5.11 24.85
C CYS A 4 -1.97 3.82 25.23
N LYS A 5 -2.54 3.03 26.16
CA LYS A 5 -1.93 1.78 26.64
C LYS A 5 -1.88 0.81 25.48
N SER A 6 -0.70 0.56 24.94
CA SER A 6 -0.45 -0.52 23.99
C SER A 6 -0.85 -1.85 24.63
N HIS A 7 -2.03 -2.34 24.24
CA HIS A 7 -2.47 -3.68 24.64
C HIS A 7 -1.67 -4.65 23.79
N GLY A 8 -0.70 -5.32 24.43
CA GLY A 8 -0.01 -6.46 23.84
C GLY A 8 -1.03 -7.56 23.57
N THR A 9 -1.39 -7.73 22.30
CA THR A 9 -2.21 -8.84 21.84
C THR A 9 -1.37 -10.11 21.94
N ARG A 10 -1.79 -11.04 22.81
CA ARG A 10 -1.26 -12.41 22.80
C ARG A 10 -1.74 -13.09 21.53
N ALA A 11 -0.90 -13.06 20.50
CA ALA A 11 -1.05 -13.91 19.32
C ALA A 11 -0.97 -15.38 19.76
N GLY A 12 -1.90 -16.19 19.26
CA GLY A 12 -1.80 -17.65 19.31
C GLY A 12 -0.47 -18.11 18.69
N GLU A 13 0.09 -19.17 19.25
CA GLU A 13 1.43 -19.68 18.95
C GLU A 13 1.68 -19.95 17.44
N MET A 14 2.09 -18.93 16.68
CA MET A 14 2.99 -19.13 15.56
C MET A 14 4.40 -19.05 16.11
N ARG A 15 5.14 -20.16 16.03
CA ARG A 15 6.56 -20.20 16.39
C ARG A 15 7.32 -19.24 15.47
N THR A 16 7.56 -18.02 15.93
CA THR A 16 8.42 -17.03 15.28
C THR A 16 9.86 -17.47 15.44
N THR A 17 10.37 -18.26 14.48
CA THR A 17 11.79 -18.11 14.16
C THR A 17 11.95 -16.70 13.57
N GLU A 18 12.99 -15.95 13.94
CA GLU A 18 13.24 -14.60 13.42
C GLU A 18 13.22 -14.55 11.89
N ALA A 19 13.56 -15.67 11.25
CA ALA A 19 13.49 -15.85 9.81
C ALA A 19 12.07 -15.72 9.20
N VAL A 20 10.98 -15.90 9.97
CA VAL A 20 9.59 -15.84 9.48
C VAL A 20 9.04 -14.41 9.48
N ASN A 21 9.63 -13.49 10.25
CA ASN A 21 9.18 -12.11 10.37
C ASN A 21 10.17 -11.16 9.67
N SER A 22 10.26 -11.26 8.35
CA SER A 22 11.16 -10.46 7.51
C SER A 22 10.45 -9.96 6.26
N SER A 23 10.69 -8.71 5.87
CA SER A 23 10.18 -8.14 4.61
C SER A 23 10.77 -8.83 3.38
N ALA A 24 11.86 -9.60 3.53
CA ALA A 24 12.47 -10.33 2.42
C ALA A 24 11.51 -11.36 1.79
N TRP A 25 10.56 -11.92 2.55
CA TRP A 25 9.58 -12.87 2.01
C TRP A 25 8.68 -12.26 0.94
N VAL A 26 8.28 -10.99 1.12
CA VAL A 26 7.48 -10.25 0.16
C VAL A 26 8.27 -10.02 -1.14
N ILE A 27 9.56 -9.73 -1.02
CA ILE A 27 10.45 -9.56 -2.18
C ILE A 27 10.64 -10.88 -2.93
N LEU A 28 10.84 -11.98 -2.20
CA LEU A 28 11.04 -13.30 -2.81
C LEU A 28 9.79 -13.79 -3.55
N GLY A 29 8.60 -13.55 -3.00
CA GLY A 29 7.32 -13.87 -3.65
C GLY A 29 7.24 -13.22 -5.03
N ALA A 30 7.34 -11.91 -5.06
CA ALA A 30 7.20 -11.13 -6.27
C ALA A 30 8.40 -11.21 -7.23
N ALA A 31 9.61 -11.52 -6.74
CA ALA A 31 10.76 -11.79 -7.61
C ALA A 31 10.62 -13.11 -8.39
N SER A 32 9.72 -14.01 -7.96
CA SER A 32 9.44 -15.26 -8.69
C SER A 32 8.62 -15.03 -9.97
N ASP A 33 8.00 -13.85 -10.12
CA ASP A 33 7.21 -13.48 -11.28
C ASP A 33 8.11 -13.12 -12.49
N ASN A 34 7.87 -13.80 -13.61
CA ASN A 34 8.72 -13.72 -14.81
C ASN A 34 8.17 -12.75 -15.87
N GLY A 35 7.31 -11.81 -15.47
CA GLY A 35 6.55 -10.95 -16.39
C GLY A 35 7.44 -10.18 -17.37
N MET A 36 8.52 -9.56 -16.88
CA MET A 36 9.50 -8.86 -17.73
C MET A 36 10.18 -9.78 -18.74
N SER A 37 10.53 -11.00 -18.34
CA SER A 37 11.15 -11.99 -19.22
C SER A 37 10.19 -12.45 -20.31
N LYS A 38 8.90 -12.64 -19.98
CA LYS A 38 7.85 -12.98 -20.94
C LYS A 38 7.64 -11.86 -21.97
N MET A 39 7.54 -10.59 -21.54
CA MET A 39 7.37 -9.46 -22.46
C MET A 39 8.52 -9.33 -23.47
N LYS A 40 9.76 -9.53 -23.04
CA LYS A 40 10.95 -9.44 -23.91
C LYS A 40 11.03 -10.55 -24.97
N GLN A 41 10.19 -11.58 -24.87
CA GLN A 41 10.12 -12.68 -25.83
C GLN A 41 9.10 -12.44 -26.94
N LEU A 42 8.34 -11.34 -26.89
CA LEU A 42 7.42 -10.96 -27.95
C LEU A 42 8.18 -10.63 -29.24
N LYS A 43 7.75 -11.21 -30.36
CA LYS A 43 8.38 -11.06 -31.67
C LYS A 43 7.33 -10.81 -32.74
N LYS A 44 7.64 -9.90 -33.65
CA LYS A 44 6.86 -9.65 -34.87
C LYS A 44 7.50 -10.43 -36.01
N VAL A 45 6.81 -11.46 -36.49
CA VAL A 45 7.28 -12.37 -37.54
C VAL A 45 6.56 -12.05 -38.85
N PRO A 46 7.28 -11.70 -39.93
CA PRO A 46 6.68 -11.55 -41.25
C PRO A 46 6.12 -12.88 -41.75
N THR A 47 4.88 -12.87 -42.24
CA THR A 47 4.20 -14.02 -42.85
C THR A 47 3.65 -13.62 -44.22
N ALA A 48 3.25 -14.61 -45.04
CA ALA A 48 2.67 -14.35 -46.36
C ALA A 48 1.38 -13.50 -46.32
N THR A 49 0.68 -13.48 -45.18
CA THR A 49 -0.59 -12.76 -44.98
C THR A 49 -0.45 -11.48 -44.16
N GLY A 50 0.77 -11.08 -43.78
CA GLY A 50 1.03 -9.90 -42.96
C GLY A 50 2.02 -10.16 -41.82
N VAL A 51 2.06 -9.29 -40.82
CA VAL A 51 2.91 -9.47 -39.64
C VAL A 51 2.13 -10.25 -38.59
N LYS A 52 2.65 -11.40 -38.17
CA LYS A 52 2.14 -12.17 -37.04
C LYS A 52 2.91 -11.78 -35.78
N VAL A 53 2.21 -11.62 -34.66
CA VAL A 53 2.85 -11.45 -33.34
C VAL A 53 2.92 -12.82 -32.67
N GLU A 54 4.11 -13.19 -32.19
CA GLU A 54 4.35 -14.42 -31.45
C GLU A 54 4.98 -14.06 -30.10
N GLY A 55 4.49 -14.64 -29.00
CA GLY A 55 4.97 -14.34 -27.65
C GLY A 55 4.47 -15.33 -26.61
N ILE A 56 4.88 -15.11 -25.36
CA ILE A 56 4.42 -15.90 -24.21
C ILE A 56 3.33 -15.10 -23.49
N PRO A 57 2.10 -15.63 -23.38
CA PRO A 57 1.03 -14.95 -22.64
C PRO A 57 1.27 -15.01 -21.12
N GLY A 58 0.48 -14.23 -20.39
CA GLY A 58 0.54 -14.20 -18.94
C GLY A 58 1.75 -13.43 -18.41
N ALA A 59 2.23 -12.42 -19.14
CA ALA A 59 3.15 -11.44 -18.58
C ALA A 59 2.40 -10.43 -17.71
N LEU A 60 1.17 -10.06 -18.10
CA LEU A 60 0.36 -9.11 -17.33
C LEU A 60 -0.03 -9.67 -15.96
N ILE A 61 -0.34 -10.97 -15.86
CA ILE A 61 -0.63 -11.64 -14.59
C ILE A 61 0.58 -11.58 -13.65
N ASP A 62 1.76 -11.99 -14.12
CA ASP A 62 3.00 -11.94 -13.34
C ASP A 62 3.30 -10.52 -12.85
N LEU A 63 3.26 -9.51 -13.74
CA LEU A 63 3.57 -8.12 -13.36
C LEU A 63 2.58 -7.56 -12.34
N SER A 64 1.29 -7.80 -12.56
CA SER A 64 0.27 -7.27 -11.65
C SER A 64 0.24 -8.02 -10.32
N ASN A 65 0.57 -9.32 -10.27
CA ASN A 65 0.72 -10.04 -9.01
C ASN A 65 1.87 -9.47 -8.17
N ALA A 66 3.08 -9.40 -8.74
CA ALA A 66 4.24 -8.81 -8.08
C ALA A 66 3.95 -7.41 -7.52
N MET A 67 3.21 -6.60 -8.28
CA MET A 67 2.84 -5.25 -7.88
C MET A 67 1.79 -5.20 -6.76
N LEU A 68 0.83 -6.13 -6.76
CA LEU A 68 -0.16 -6.24 -5.69
C LEU A 68 0.46 -6.79 -4.40
N GLU A 69 1.52 -7.60 -4.51
CA GLU A 69 2.31 -8.06 -3.36
C GLU A 69 3.07 -6.90 -2.71
N ASP A 70 3.86 -6.17 -3.50
CA ASP A 70 4.46 -4.90 -3.09
C ASP A 70 4.81 -4.04 -4.31
N PRO A 71 4.27 -2.82 -4.45
CA PRO A 71 4.61 -1.96 -5.58
C PRO A 71 6.05 -1.42 -5.53
N ARG A 72 6.73 -1.45 -4.36
CA ARG A 72 8.07 -0.86 -4.15
C ARG A 72 9.20 -1.64 -4.81
N ILE A 73 8.99 -2.92 -5.04
CA ILE A 73 9.98 -3.85 -5.63
C ILE A 73 9.88 -3.91 -7.15
N VAL A 74 8.82 -3.33 -7.74
CA VAL A 74 8.66 -3.25 -9.18
C VAL A 74 9.58 -2.16 -9.70
N HIS A 75 10.72 -2.56 -10.24
CA HIS A 75 11.73 -1.64 -10.79
C HIS A 75 11.65 -1.60 -12.32
N ILE A 76 11.07 -0.53 -12.86
CA ILE A 76 11.04 -0.27 -14.30
C ILE A 76 12.30 0.51 -14.69
N ASN A 77 13.37 -0.22 -14.99
CA ASN A 77 14.69 0.36 -15.32
C ASN A 77 15.01 0.32 -16.82
N ASP A 78 14.05 -0.15 -17.64
CA ASP A 78 14.22 -0.36 -19.07
C ASP A 78 13.49 0.74 -19.86
N ASN A 79 14.23 1.56 -20.60
CA ASN A 79 13.65 2.64 -21.41
C ASN A 79 12.66 2.12 -22.48
N SER A 80 12.74 0.84 -22.84
CA SER A 80 11.81 0.20 -23.76
C SER A 80 10.53 -0.30 -23.08
N PHE A 81 10.45 -0.30 -21.73
CA PHE A 81 9.38 -0.93 -20.96
C PHE A 81 7.99 -0.56 -21.47
N LEU A 82 7.69 0.72 -21.65
CA LEU A 82 6.37 1.17 -22.10
C LEU A 82 6.01 0.61 -23.47
N GLN A 83 6.99 0.48 -24.37
CA GLN A 83 6.78 -0.11 -25.68
C GLN A 83 6.51 -1.62 -25.55
N VAL A 84 7.37 -2.37 -24.85
CA VAL A 84 7.20 -3.84 -24.73
C VAL A 84 5.92 -4.18 -23.97
N TYR A 85 5.58 -3.39 -22.94
CA TYR A 85 4.29 -3.48 -22.24
C TYR A 85 3.11 -3.25 -23.19
N SER A 86 3.14 -2.17 -23.99
CA SER A 86 2.03 -1.85 -24.90
C SER A 86 1.83 -2.95 -25.94
N GLU A 87 2.92 -3.49 -26.48
CA GLU A 87 2.86 -4.60 -27.44
C GLU A 87 2.35 -5.89 -26.80
N GLN A 88 2.83 -6.23 -25.59
CA GLN A 88 2.36 -7.40 -24.84
C GLN A 88 0.89 -7.26 -24.46
N ALA A 89 0.47 -6.09 -24.00
CA ALA A 89 -0.91 -5.85 -23.58
C ALA A 89 -1.88 -6.01 -24.75
N LEU A 90 -1.52 -5.54 -25.95
CA LEU A 90 -2.30 -5.76 -27.17
C LEU A 90 -2.33 -7.25 -27.59
N PHE A 91 -1.20 -7.95 -27.45
CA PHE A 91 -1.13 -9.38 -27.73
C PHE A 91 -2.05 -10.21 -26.81
N GLU A 92 -1.97 -10.00 -25.49
CA GLU A 92 -2.86 -10.68 -24.53
C GLU A 92 -4.32 -10.23 -24.68
N ALA A 93 -4.55 -8.95 -25.01
CA ALA A 93 -5.88 -8.42 -25.30
C ALA A 93 -6.58 -9.14 -26.46
N GLU A 94 -5.86 -9.38 -27.56
CA GLU A 94 -6.36 -10.10 -28.74
C GLU A 94 -6.64 -11.57 -28.40
N MET A 95 -5.75 -12.21 -27.64
CA MET A 95 -5.92 -13.61 -27.22
C MET A 95 -7.15 -13.83 -26.34
N ASP A 96 -7.38 -12.95 -25.38
CA ASP A 96 -8.44 -13.11 -24.38
C ASP A 96 -9.75 -12.40 -24.77
N GLY A 97 -9.74 -11.62 -25.86
CA GLY A 97 -10.90 -10.84 -26.31
C GLY A 97 -11.33 -9.78 -25.30
N VAL A 98 -10.40 -9.01 -24.75
CA VAL A 98 -10.65 -8.07 -23.64
C VAL A 98 -11.51 -6.86 -24.03
N TRP A 99 -12.04 -6.16 -23.02
CA TRP A 99 -12.68 -4.85 -23.21
C TRP A 99 -11.62 -3.74 -23.28
N LEU A 100 -10.89 -3.66 -24.39
CA LEU A 100 -9.70 -2.81 -24.53
C LEU A 100 -9.93 -1.33 -24.17
N THR A 101 -11.06 -0.77 -24.62
CA THR A 101 -11.48 0.61 -24.33
C THR A 101 -12.75 0.66 -23.48
N GLY A 102 -13.20 -0.49 -22.96
CA GLY A 102 -14.42 -0.56 -22.17
C GLY A 102 -14.21 0.03 -20.77
N SER A 103 -15.30 0.50 -20.20
CA SER A 103 -15.47 0.90 -18.81
C SER A 103 -15.93 -0.28 -17.96
N ALA A 104 -15.83 -0.15 -16.64
CA ALA A 104 -16.37 -1.13 -15.70
C ALA A 104 -17.84 -1.46 -15.99
N LYS A 105 -18.66 -0.45 -16.30
CA LYS A 105 -20.08 -0.62 -16.63
C LYS A 105 -20.31 -1.51 -17.86
N GLU A 106 -19.50 -1.34 -18.89
CA GLU A 106 -19.58 -2.18 -20.10
C GLU A 106 -19.14 -3.62 -19.79
N VAL A 107 -18.05 -3.81 -19.05
CA VAL A 107 -17.62 -5.14 -18.60
C VAL A 107 -18.71 -5.83 -17.79
N ILE A 108 -19.31 -5.14 -16.82
CA ILE A 108 -20.37 -5.67 -15.94
C ILE A 108 -21.62 -6.04 -16.75
N ALA A 109 -21.98 -5.24 -17.75
CA ALA A 109 -23.15 -5.51 -18.59
C ALA A 109 -22.93 -6.70 -19.53
N ASP A 110 -21.75 -6.81 -20.14
CA ASP A 110 -21.46 -7.79 -21.17
C ASP A 110 -21.01 -9.15 -20.62
N ALA A 111 -20.32 -9.16 -19.48
CA ALA A 111 -19.72 -10.36 -18.90
C ALA A 111 -20.71 -11.52 -18.69
N PRO A 112 -21.92 -11.32 -18.13
CA PRO A 112 -22.89 -12.41 -17.98
C PRO A 112 -23.31 -13.02 -19.32
N GLU A 113 -23.46 -12.18 -20.35
CA GLU A 113 -23.86 -12.66 -21.67
C GLU A 113 -22.75 -13.46 -22.34
N ARG A 114 -21.51 -12.99 -22.23
CA ARG A 114 -20.34 -13.73 -22.71
C ARG A 114 -20.17 -15.04 -21.97
N GLN A 115 -20.36 -15.06 -20.66
CA GLN A 115 -20.34 -16.29 -19.85
C GLN A 115 -21.34 -17.32 -20.37
N ARG A 116 -22.57 -16.90 -20.70
CA ARG A 116 -23.61 -17.80 -21.24
C ARG A 116 -23.28 -18.34 -22.63
N LYS A 117 -22.68 -17.51 -23.49
CA LYS A 117 -22.39 -17.85 -24.89
C LYS A 117 -21.10 -18.66 -25.07
N GLU A 118 -20.06 -18.29 -24.35
CA GLU A 118 -18.68 -18.76 -24.58
C GLU A 118 -18.11 -19.54 -23.39
N GLY A 119 -18.81 -19.55 -22.25
CA GLY A 119 -18.42 -20.28 -21.05
C GLY A 119 -17.43 -19.54 -20.14
N TRP A 120 -17.16 -20.17 -18.99
CA TRP A 120 -16.33 -19.60 -17.92
C TRP A 120 -14.89 -19.31 -18.35
N ALA A 121 -14.27 -20.20 -19.12
CA ALA A 121 -12.88 -20.02 -19.55
C ALA A 121 -12.69 -18.71 -20.33
N SER A 122 -13.60 -18.40 -21.26
CA SER A 122 -13.54 -17.18 -22.08
C SER A 122 -13.75 -15.92 -21.24
N VAL A 123 -14.85 -15.84 -20.48
CA VAL A 123 -15.16 -14.65 -19.68
C VAL A 123 -14.12 -14.39 -18.57
N ARG A 124 -13.61 -15.45 -17.93
CA ARG A 124 -12.61 -15.36 -16.86
C ARG A 124 -11.30 -14.77 -17.39
N ALA A 125 -10.82 -15.25 -18.53
CA ALA A 125 -9.62 -14.73 -19.18
C ALA A 125 -9.79 -13.25 -19.55
N ALA A 126 -10.89 -12.92 -20.23
CA ALA A 126 -11.16 -11.55 -20.65
C ALA A 126 -11.22 -10.55 -19.49
N ILE A 127 -11.94 -10.87 -18.41
CA ILE A 127 -12.05 -9.97 -17.25
C ILE A 127 -10.71 -9.86 -16.53
N SER A 128 -10.03 -10.99 -16.29
CA SER A 128 -8.72 -11.00 -15.62
C SER A 128 -7.74 -10.09 -16.34
N THR A 129 -7.63 -10.22 -17.65
CA THR A 129 -6.71 -9.42 -18.46
C THR A 129 -7.13 -7.95 -18.50
N THR A 130 -8.43 -7.65 -18.63
CA THR A 130 -8.95 -6.27 -18.57
C THR A 130 -8.61 -5.57 -17.25
N VAL A 131 -8.91 -6.22 -16.12
CA VAL A 131 -8.67 -5.69 -14.77
C VAL A 131 -7.18 -5.48 -14.53
N ARG A 132 -6.33 -6.44 -14.94
CA ARG A 132 -4.87 -6.34 -14.78
C ARG A 132 -4.27 -5.23 -15.65
N MET A 133 -4.81 -5.00 -16.84
CA MET A 133 -4.43 -3.84 -17.66
C MET A 133 -4.74 -2.52 -16.95
N TRP A 134 -5.93 -2.37 -16.35
CA TRP A 134 -6.26 -1.17 -15.58
C TRP A 134 -5.33 -0.98 -14.39
N ILE A 135 -5.07 -2.05 -13.63
CA ILE A 135 -4.15 -2.04 -12.50
C ILE A 135 -2.73 -1.57 -12.93
N LEU A 136 -2.18 -2.12 -14.01
CA LEU A 136 -0.87 -1.72 -14.52
C LEU A 136 -0.85 -0.30 -15.09
N ARG A 137 -1.92 0.15 -15.75
CA ARG A 137 -2.05 1.55 -16.20
C ARG A 137 -2.07 2.53 -15.03
N GLY A 138 -2.83 2.22 -13.97
CA GLY A 138 -2.87 3.04 -12.77
C GLY A 138 -1.51 3.16 -12.09
N TYR A 139 -0.75 2.07 -12.04
CA TYR A 139 0.61 2.10 -11.50
C TYR A 139 1.55 2.97 -12.33
N MET A 140 1.53 2.83 -13.66
CA MET A 140 2.37 3.66 -14.54
C MET A 140 1.99 5.15 -14.45
N ALA A 141 0.72 5.47 -14.21
CA ALA A 141 0.30 6.85 -13.96
C ALA A 141 0.95 7.43 -12.70
N LEU A 142 1.00 6.66 -11.60
CA LEU A 142 1.67 7.08 -10.37
C LEU A 142 3.20 7.12 -10.51
N GLY A 143 3.82 6.02 -10.92
CA GLY A 143 5.29 5.89 -10.91
C GLY A 143 6.01 6.72 -11.98
N GLY A 144 5.36 6.98 -13.12
CA GLY A 144 5.99 7.69 -14.25
C GLY A 144 5.63 9.17 -14.35
N ARG A 145 4.42 9.56 -13.92
CA ARG A 145 3.91 10.93 -14.10
C ARG A 145 3.47 11.61 -12.80
N ASP A 146 3.48 10.88 -11.68
CA ASP A 146 2.81 11.31 -10.45
C ASP A 146 1.39 11.79 -10.77
N ASP A 147 0.61 11.00 -11.51
CA ASP A 147 -0.74 11.39 -11.96
C ASP A 147 -1.79 10.64 -11.14
N GLY A 148 -2.09 11.20 -9.95
CA GLY A 148 -3.05 10.63 -9.00
C GLY A 148 -4.45 10.46 -9.59
N PRO A 149 -5.04 11.49 -10.23
CA PRO A 149 -6.37 11.40 -10.84
C PRO A 149 -6.49 10.32 -11.91
N ALA A 150 -5.49 10.16 -12.80
CA ALA A 150 -5.51 9.08 -13.78
C ALA A 150 -5.43 7.70 -13.13
N ALA A 151 -4.61 7.55 -12.09
CA ALA A 151 -4.51 6.30 -11.35
C ALA A 151 -5.82 5.93 -10.63
N ILE A 152 -6.48 6.91 -9.99
CA ILE A 152 -7.81 6.74 -9.38
C ILE A 152 -8.83 6.24 -10.41
N LYS A 153 -8.83 6.80 -11.62
CA LYS A 153 -9.75 6.38 -12.68
C LYS A 153 -9.55 4.90 -13.04
N ASP A 154 -8.32 4.46 -13.22
CA ASP A 154 -8.04 3.08 -13.61
C ASP A 154 -8.30 2.09 -12.46
N TYR A 155 -7.88 2.42 -11.23
CA TYR A 155 -8.15 1.56 -10.08
C TYR A 155 -9.62 1.50 -9.71
N SER A 156 -10.38 2.60 -9.83
CA SER A 156 -11.83 2.58 -9.55
C SER A 156 -12.58 1.68 -10.54
N GLN A 157 -12.19 1.67 -11.82
CA GLN A 157 -12.75 0.72 -12.80
C GLN A 157 -12.47 -0.73 -12.40
N ALA A 158 -11.24 -1.04 -11.99
CA ALA A 158 -10.89 -2.37 -11.51
C ALA A 158 -11.72 -2.76 -10.28
N LEU A 159 -11.80 -1.89 -9.26
CA LEU A 159 -12.55 -2.15 -8.03
C LEU A 159 -14.05 -2.33 -8.29
N GLU A 160 -14.66 -1.55 -9.19
CA GLU A 160 -16.08 -1.69 -9.53
C GLU A 160 -16.39 -3.07 -10.13
N VAL A 161 -15.56 -3.56 -11.06
CA VAL A 161 -15.72 -4.91 -11.64
C VAL A 161 -15.45 -6.01 -10.61
N LEU A 162 -14.42 -5.84 -9.78
CA LEU A 162 -14.07 -6.82 -8.76
C LEU A 162 -15.15 -6.97 -7.69
N GLU A 163 -15.69 -5.86 -7.20
CA GLU A 163 -16.76 -5.85 -6.21
C GLU A 163 -18.04 -6.47 -6.79
N TRP A 164 -18.42 -6.08 -8.01
CA TRP A 164 -19.54 -6.69 -8.71
C TRP A 164 -19.36 -8.20 -8.88
N GLY A 165 -18.21 -8.65 -9.38
CA GLY A 165 -17.97 -10.06 -9.66
C GLY A 165 -17.93 -10.91 -8.39
N ARG A 166 -17.38 -10.38 -7.29
CA ARG A 166 -17.42 -11.00 -5.95
C ARG A 166 -18.84 -11.26 -5.49
N GLN A 167 -19.77 -10.33 -5.74
CA GLN A 167 -21.18 -10.48 -5.36
C GLN A 167 -21.94 -11.38 -6.34
N ALA A 168 -21.83 -11.12 -7.64
CA ALA A 168 -22.56 -11.82 -8.69
C ALA A 168 -22.16 -13.30 -8.80
N TRP A 169 -20.91 -13.63 -8.54
CA TRP A 169 -20.34 -14.98 -8.68
C TRP A 169 -19.82 -15.55 -7.36
N ARG A 170 -20.43 -15.16 -6.24
CA ARG A 170 -20.07 -15.64 -4.90
C ARG A 170 -20.18 -17.17 -4.76
N ASP A 171 -21.16 -17.77 -5.42
CA ASP A 171 -21.50 -19.20 -5.34
C ASP A 171 -20.84 -20.02 -6.47
N VAL A 172 -20.02 -19.37 -7.31
CA VAL A 172 -19.28 -20.00 -8.41
C VAL A 172 -17.93 -20.48 -7.89
N LYS A 173 -17.50 -21.66 -8.34
CA LYS A 173 -16.20 -22.23 -7.96
C LYS A 173 -15.05 -21.29 -8.35
N LYS A 174 -14.01 -21.24 -7.51
CA LYS A 174 -12.83 -20.40 -7.70
C LYS A 174 -12.15 -20.64 -9.05
N GLU A 175 -12.10 -21.90 -9.50
CA GLU A 175 -11.51 -22.28 -10.78
C GLU A 175 -12.27 -21.67 -11.96
N ASP A 176 -13.59 -21.49 -11.84
CA ASP A 176 -14.43 -20.96 -12.91
C ASP A 176 -14.48 -19.43 -12.89
N ARG A 177 -14.72 -18.81 -11.73
CA ARG A 177 -14.79 -17.33 -11.62
C ARG A 177 -13.41 -16.67 -11.73
N GLY A 178 -12.36 -17.36 -11.31
CA GLY A 178 -10.98 -16.86 -11.30
C GLY A 178 -10.57 -16.21 -9.98
N ILE A 179 -9.27 -16.26 -9.72
CA ILE A 179 -8.64 -15.80 -8.47
C ILE A 179 -8.74 -14.28 -8.24
N ILE A 180 -9.01 -13.51 -9.31
CA ILE A 180 -9.09 -12.04 -9.21
C ILE A 180 -10.26 -11.61 -8.32
N PHE A 181 -11.29 -12.44 -8.18
CA PHE A 181 -12.44 -12.19 -7.30
C PHE A 181 -12.23 -12.72 -5.88
N ASP A 182 -11.02 -13.14 -5.52
CA ASP A 182 -10.73 -13.46 -4.13
C ASP A 182 -10.39 -12.19 -3.34
N ASP A 183 -10.67 -12.24 -2.04
CA ASP A 183 -10.53 -11.09 -1.14
C ASP A 183 -9.10 -10.54 -1.12
N GLN A 184 -8.09 -11.41 -1.26
CA GLN A 184 -6.68 -11.02 -1.28
C GLN A 184 -6.36 -10.14 -2.48
N PHE A 185 -6.85 -10.50 -3.68
CA PHE A 185 -6.65 -9.71 -4.88
C PHE A 185 -7.33 -8.35 -4.74
N PHE A 186 -8.58 -8.35 -4.29
CA PHE A 186 -9.35 -7.12 -4.04
C PHE A 186 -8.65 -6.19 -3.04
N ARG A 187 -8.16 -6.72 -1.91
CA ARG A 187 -7.39 -5.95 -0.91
C ARG A 187 -6.09 -5.39 -1.46
N GLY A 188 -5.40 -6.14 -2.32
CA GLY A 188 -4.21 -5.66 -3.03
C GLY A 188 -4.54 -4.41 -3.86
N VAL A 189 -5.63 -4.45 -4.63
CA VAL A 189 -6.05 -3.31 -5.47
C VAL A 189 -6.50 -2.12 -4.60
N ARG A 190 -7.25 -2.36 -3.52
CA ARG A 190 -7.62 -1.28 -2.58
C ARG A 190 -6.40 -0.62 -1.94
N SER A 191 -5.35 -1.39 -1.64
CA SER A 191 -4.10 -0.87 -1.06
C SER A 191 -3.43 0.16 -1.96
N ILE A 192 -3.27 -0.15 -3.24
CA ILE A 192 -2.66 0.77 -4.21
C ILE A 192 -3.61 1.91 -4.60
N TYR A 193 -4.92 1.71 -4.51
CA TYR A 193 -5.92 2.76 -4.67
C TYR A 193 -5.83 3.84 -3.59
N LEU A 194 -5.64 3.46 -2.31
CA LEU A 194 -5.41 4.42 -1.22
C LEU A 194 -4.19 5.31 -1.47
N GLN A 195 -3.12 4.76 -2.05
CA GLN A 195 -1.94 5.54 -2.44
C GLN A 195 -2.28 6.54 -3.56
N ALA A 196 -3.07 6.13 -4.56
CA ALA A 196 -3.52 7.01 -5.63
C ALA A 196 -4.38 8.18 -5.11
N LEU A 197 -5.28 7.90 -4.17
CA LEU A 197 -6.09 8.91 -3.49
C LEU A 197 -5.21 9.93 -2.75
N MET A 198 -4.23 9.46 -1.97
CA MET A 198 -3.28 10.36 -1.27
C MET A 198 -2.48 11.22 -2.23
N THR A 199 -2.01 10.66 -3.36
CA THR A 199 -1.29 11.45 -4.39
C THR A 199 -2.20 12.50 -5.01
N ALA A 200 -3.43 12.13 -5.39
CA ALA A 200 -4.38 13.08 -5.97
C ALA A 200 -4.78 14.19 -4.99
N GLU A 201 -4.96 13.86 -3.70
CA GLU A 201 -5.29 14.85 -2.66
C GLU A 201 -4.19 15.92 -2.55
N ARG A 202 -2.92 15.53 -2.58
CA ARG A 202 -1.78 16.47 -2.55
C ARG A 202 -1.72 17.38 -3.78
N GLN A 203 -2.31 16.97 -4.89
CA GLN A 203 -2.33 17.70 -6.15
C GLN A 203 -3.60 18.57 -6.29
N ALA A 204 -4.63 18.24 -5.54
CA ALA A 204 -5.89 18.97 -5.50
C ALA A 204 -5.80 20.26 -4.68
N SER A 205 -6.85 21.06 -4.74
CA SER A 205 -6.95 22.30 -3.95
C SER A 205 -8.41 22.58 -3.58
N GLY A 206 -8.62 23.33 -2.49
CA GLY A 206 -9.97 23.68 -2.04
C GLY A 206 -10.82 22.45 -1.70
N ASN A 207 -12.09 22.48 -2.12
CA ASN A 207 -13.07 21.44 -1.80
C ASN A 207 -12.68 20.06 -2.35
N ASP A 208 -12.04 20.00 -3.52
CA ASP A 208 -11.63 18.72 -4.13
C ASP A 208 -10.61 17.98 -3.24
N ALA A 209 -9.70 18.72 -2.59
CA ALA A 209 -8.74 18.13 -1.65
C ALA A 209 -9.43 17.63 -0.37
N GLU A 210 -10.43 18.36 0.13
CA GLU A 210 -11.21 17.95 1.31
C GLU A 210 -12.06 16.69 1.03
N ASP A 211 -12.71 16.64 -0.14
CA ASP A 211 -13.50 15.47 -0.57
C ASP A 211 -12.61 14.23 -0.74
N LEU A 212 -11.43 14.38 -1.35
CA LEU A 212 -10.45 13.29 -1.45
C LEU A 212 -9.93 12.85 -0.08
N LEU A 213 -9.66 13.80 0.82
CA LEU A 213 -9.21 13.51 2.18
C LEU A 213 -10.26 12.70 2.96
N ASN A 214 -11.54 13.06 2.85
CA ASN A 214 -12.65 12.29 3.44
C ASN A 214 -12.76 10.90 2.80
N THR A 215 -12.63 10.81 1.48
CA THR A 215 -12.63 9.52 0.75
C THR A 215 -11.50 8.61 1.23
N ILE A 216 -10.29 9.14 1.47
CA ILE A 216 -9.15 8.39 2.03
C ILE A 216 -9.52 7.78 3.39
N LEU A 217 -10.16 8.54 4.27
CA LEU A 217 -10.55 8.06 5.59
C LEU A 217 -11.61 6.96 5.49
N GLU A 218 -12.66 7.19 4.69
CA GLU A 218 -13.75 6.22 4.49
C GLU A 218 -13.19 4.90 3.95
N GLU A 219 -12.42 4.95 2.85
CA GLU A 219 -11.82 3.75 2.25
C GLU A 219 -10.88 3.02 3.22
N ALA A 220 -10.06 3.76 3.96
CA ALA A 220 -9.17 3.17 4.95
C ALA A 220 -9.95 2.48 6.08
N GLN A 221 -10.99 3.11 6.62
CA GLN A 221 -11.81 2.52 7.67
C GLN A 221 -12.59 1.29 7.17
N ASP A 222 -13.12 1.35 5.96
CA ASP A 222 -13.81 0.23 5.31
C ASP A 222 -12.87 -0.97 5.14
N MET A 223 -11.63 -0.70 4.74
CA MET A 223 -10.59 -1.72 4.63
C MET A 223 -10.20 -2.32 5.98
N LEU A 224 -10.13 -1.52 7.05
CA LEU A 224 -9.85 -2.02 8.40
C LEU A 224 -10.99 -2.88 8.96
N ARG A 225 -12.25 -2.59 8.60
CA ARG A 225 -13.41 -3.42 8.96
C ARG A 225 -13.38 -4.76 8.24
N ASP A 226 -13.01 -4.75 6.95
CA ASP A 226 -12.83 -5.97 6.16
C ASP A 226 -11.69 -6.85 6.71
N ILE A 227 -10.59 -6.24 7.16
CA ILE A 227 -9.42 -6.93 7.73
C ILE A 227 -9.46 -6.84 9.27
N SER A 228 -10.61 -7.15 9.87
CA SER A 228 -10.85 -6.96 11.31
C SER A 228 -9.91 -7.78 12.21
N SER A 229 -9.56 -9.01 11.83
CA SER A 229 -8.49 -9.81 12.45
C SER A 229 -7.64 -10.53 11.38
N PRO A 230 -6.28 -10.55 11.51
CA PRO A 230 -5.42 -11.34 10.63
C PRO A 230 -5.78 -12.83 10.58
N GLU A 231 -6.29 -13.37 11.70
CA GLU A 231 -6.67 -14.78 11.84
C GLU A 231 -7.92 -15.13 11.03
N THR A 232 -8.81 -14.15 10.84
CA THR A 232 -10.05 -14.32 10.05
C THR A 232 -9.91 -13.79 8.62
N ALA A 233 -8.81 -13.10 8.32
CA ALA A 233 -8.60 -12.45 7.02
C ALA A 233 -8.21 -13.45 5.92
N LEU A 234 -7.73 -14.64 6.27
CA LEU A 234 -7.39 -15.68 5.31
C LEU A 234 -8.29 -16.91 5.48
N PRO A 235 -8.66 -17.58 4.38
CA PRO A 235 -9.23 -18.92 4.43
C PRO A 235 -8.32 -19.90 5.19
N GLU A 236 -8.87 -21.04 5.62
CA GLU A 236 -8.04 -22.10 6.20
C GLU A 236 -7.02 -22.60 5.18
N GLY A 237 -5.74 -22.56 5.55
CA GLY A 237 -4.65 -22.95 4.66
C GLY A 237 -3.27 -22.74 5.26
N ILE A 238 -2.26 -23.29 4.59
CA ILE A 238 -0.85 -23.01 4.86
C ILE A 238 -0.42 -21.92 3.89
N TYR A 239 -0.03 -20.77 4.44
CA TYR A 239 0.46 -19.63 3.66
C TYR A 239 1.93 -19.40 4.01
N ASP A 240 2.72 -19.02 3.02
CA ASP A 240 4.06 -18.52 3.28
C ASP A 240 3.98 -17.12 3.92
N PRO A 241 5.05 -16.68 4.63
CA PRO A 241 5.03 -15.40 5.34
C PRO A 241 4.91 -14.19 4.41
N GLY A 242 5.37 -14.31 3.16
CA GLY A 242 5.28 -13.25 2.16
C GLY A 242 3.83 -13.01 1.78
N PHE A 243 3.09 -14.08 1.49
CA PHE A 243 1.66 -14.01 1.17
C PHE A 243 0.85 -13.36 2.32
N VAL A 244 1.08 -13.77 3.57
CA VAL A 244 0.40 -13.17 4.73
C VAL A 244 0.74 -11.69 4.85
N SER A 245 2.01 -11.32 4.69
CA SER A 245 2.46 -9.93 4.74
C SER A 245 1.80 -9.08 3.65
N SER A 246 1.85 -9.54 2.40
CA SER A 246 1.35 -8.84 1.23
C SER A 246 -0.17 -8.63 1.22
N PHE A 247 -0.95 -9.61 1.69
CA PHE A 247 -2.41 -9.59 1.53
C PHE A 247 -3.21 -9.41 2.82
N VAL A 248 -2.53 -9.34 3.98
CA VAL A 248 -3.17 -9.10 5.28
C VAL A 248 -2.50 -7.96 6.03
N LEU A 249 -1.20 -8.11 6.33
CA LEU A 249 -0.53 -7.18 7.24
C LEU A 249 -0.26 -5.83 6.57
N TYR A 250 0.34 -5.80 5.39
CA TYR A 250 0.69 -4.57 4.69
C TYR A 250 -0.57 -3.79 4.26
N PRO A 251 -1.63 -4.43 3.72
CA PRO A 251 -2.89 -3.74 3.44
C PRO A 251 -3.50 -3.08 4.69
N ARG A 252 -3.49 -3.78 5.84
CA ARG A 252 -3.94 -3.20 7.12
C ARG A 252 -3.04 -2.05 7.58
N GLY A 253 -1.73 -2.21 7.49
CA GLY A 253 -0.76 -1.17 7.83
C GLY A 253 -0.91 0.08 6.96
N ARG A 254 -1.15 -0.09 5.66
CA ARG A 254 -1.46 1.01 4.72
C ARG A 254 -2.74 1.73 5.13
N ALA A 255 -3.83 1.00 5.38
CA ALA A 255 -5.08 1.61 5.82
C ALA A 255 -4.92 2.39 7.14
N LEU A 256 -4.24 1.83 8.14
CA LEU A 256 -3.91 2.53 9.39
C LEU A 256 -3.09 3.81 9.14
N SER A 257 -2.11 3.75 8.23
CA SER A 257 -1.32 4.92 7.88
C SER A 257 -2.14 6.02 7.20
N MET A 258 -3.19 5.67 6.46
CA MET A 258 -4.13 6.63 5.85
C MET A 258 -5.07 7.27 6.88
N VAL A 259 -5.51 6.52 7.90
CA VAL A 259 -6.18 7.09 9.07
C VAL A 259 -5.26 8.08 9.79
N GLY A 260 -3.98 7.71 9.96
CA GLY A 260 -2.95 8.59 10.51
C GLY A 260 -2.77 9.88 9.69
N TYR A 261 -2.71 9.74 8.36
CA TYR A 261 -2.59 10.83 7.41
C TYR A 261 -3.75 11.81 7.51
N TYR A 262 -4.99 11.31 7.50
CA TYR A 262 -6.20 12.11 7.65
C TYR A 262 -6.14 12.97 8.92
N HIS A 263 -5.93 12.33 10.08
CA HIS A 263 -5.95 13.05 11.34
C HIS A 263 -4.80 14.06 11.46
N ASN A 264 -3.61 13.75 10.94
CA ASN A 264 -2.48 14.68 10.90
C ASN A 264 -2.80 15.91 10.02
N HIS A 265 -3.43 15.70 8.87
CA HIS A 265 -3.85 16.79 7.99
C HIS A 265 -4.85 17.72 8.70
N ILE A 266 -5.93 17.15 9.27
CA ILE A 266 -6.94 17.93 10.00
C ILE A 266 -6.31 18.66 11.20
N ALA A 267 -5.44 18.00 11.97
CA ALA A 267 -4.75 18.63 13.09
C ALA A 267 -3.96 19.88 12.66
N ARG A 268 -3.23 19.80 11.55
CA ARG A 268 -2.45 20.94 11.02
C ARG A 268 -3.34 22.11 10.60
N GLN A 269 -4.47 21.84 9.97
CA GLN A 269 -5.44 22.89 9.64
C GLN A 269 -6.01 23.55 10.91
N LEU A 270 -6.36 22.73 11.93
CA LEU A 270 -6.86 23.23 13.21
C LEU A 270 -5.81 24.05 13.98
N VAL A 271 -4.51 23.71 13.88
CA VAL A 271 -3.42 24.54 14.42
C VAL A 271 -3.41 25.93 13.78
N LEU A 272 -3.55 26.02 12.46
CA LEU A 272 -3.62 27.31 11.76
C LEU A 272 -4.82 28.16 12.21
N GLN A 273 -5.90 27.47 12.59
CA GLN A 273 -7.12 28.10 13.15
C GLN A 273 -7.04 28.33 14.67
N LYS A 274 -5.92 27.98 15.32
CA LYS A 274 -5.74 28.05 16.79
C LYS A 274 -6.81 27.26 17.57
N ASN A 275 -7.26 26.15 17.01
CA ASN A 275 -8.27 25.30 17.61
C ASN A 275 -7.60 24.19 18.44
N ALA A 276 -7.92 24.14 19.73
CA ALA A 276 -7.39 23.14 20.67
C ALA A 276 -7.75 21.69 20.30
N SER A 277 -8.76 21.48 19.46
CA SER A 277 -9.11 20.14 18.95
C SER A 277 -7.99 19.54 18.08
N ALA A 278 -7.02 20.34 17.64
CA ALA A 278 -5.82 19.85 16.96
C ALA A 278 -5.08 18.77 17.76
N PHE A 279 -5.02 18.90 19.09
CA PHE A 279 -4.35 17.95 19.97
C PHE A 279 -4.96 16.55 19.89
N GLU A 280 -6.30 16.46 19.89
CA GLU A 280 -7.00 15.18 19.77
C GLU A 280 -6.71 14.50 18.43
N HIS A 281 -6.68 15.27 17.35
CA HIS A 281 -6.36 14.75 16.03
C HIS A 281 -4.89 14.30 15.93
N PHE A 282 -3.93 15.04 16.51
CA PHE A 282 -2.54 14.56 16.58
C PHE A 282 -2.39 13.27 17.39
N THR A 283 -3.13 13.12 18.50
CA THR A 283 -3.14 11.86 19.26
C THR A 283 -3.70 10.70 18.43
N LYS A 284 -4.81 10.91 17.71
CA LYS A 284 -5.37 9.90 16.80
C LYS A 284 -4.39 9.53 15.69
N ALA A 285 -3.73 10.52 15.10
CA ALA A 285 -2.71 10.29 14.09
C ALA A 285 -1.53 9.46 14.63
N ALA A 286 -1.03 9.81 15.82
CA ALA A 286 0.04 9.10 16.48
C ALA A 286 -0.29 7.62 16.73
N CYS A 287 -1.42 7.33 17.40
CA CYS A 287 -1.80 5.94 17.67
C CYS A 287 -1.99 5.16 16.36
N ALA A 288 -2.62 5.74 15.33
CA ALA A 288 -2.79 5.08 14.02
C ALA A 288 -1.45 4.78 13.32
N TYR A 289 -0.49 5.70 13.33
CA TYR A 289 0.84 5.46 12.75
C TYR A 289 1.65 4.42 13.53
N PHE A 290 1.58 4.41 14.87
CA PHE A 290 2.25 3.38 15.66
C PHE A 290 1.67 1.99 15.41
N GLU A 291 0.34 1.88 15.30
CA GLU A 291 -0.31 0.63 14.90
C GLU A 291 0.08 0.24 13.47
N ALA A 292 0.16 1.20 12.54
CA ALA A 292 0.61 0.94 11.17
C ALA A 292 2.02 0.34 11.15
N GLY A 293 2.97 0.92 11.89
CA GLY A 293 4.34 0.42 11.98
C GLY A 293 4.45 -1.00 12.54
N GLN A 294 3.55 -1.41 13.43
CA GLN A 294 3.50 -2.76 13.98
C GLN A 294 3.06 -3.82 12.96
N MET A 295 2.43 -3.41 11.84
CA MET A 295 2.03 -4.34 10.79
C MET A 295 3.20 -4.72 9.86
N TYR A 296 4.35 -4.08 10.00
CA TYR A 296 5.53 -4.33 9.19
C TYR A 296 6.64 -4.97 10.03
N PRO A 297 7.38 -5.94 9.48
CA PRO A 297 8.64 -6.45 10.06
C PRO A 297 9.62 -5.32 10.37
N GLU A 298 10.48 -5.49 11.37
CA GLU A 298 11.44 -4.46 11.78
C GLU A 298 12.52 -4.18 10.71
N ASP A 299 12.74 -5.10 9.78
CA ASP A 299 13.59 -4.93 8.61
C ASP A 299 12.86 -4.32 7.39
N ASP A 300 11.56 -4.00 7.50
CA ASP A 300 10.85 -3.19 6.51
C ASP A 300 11.05 -1.69 6.79
N GLU A 301 11.28 -0.91 5.75
CA GLU A 301 11.39 0.54 5.88
C GLU A 301 10.13 1.25 6.39
N LEU A 302 8.95 0.70 6.12
CA LEU A 302 7.68 1.28 6.55
C LEU A 302 7.48 1.11 8.06
N HIS A 303 8.10 0.11 8.69
CA HIS A 303 8.12 -0.01 10.14
C HIS A 303 8.72 1.23 10.78
N ALA A 304 9.98 1.54 10.43
CA ALA A 304 10.68 2.71 10.96
C ALA A 304 10.02 4.03 10.55
N TRP A 305 9.54 4.12 9.30
CA TRP A 305 8.90 5.33 8.78
C TRP A 305 7.59 5.67 9.51
N PHE A 306 6.76 4.68 9.83
CA PHE A 306 5.51 4.93 10.55
C PHE A 306 5.75 5.17 12.04
N LEU A 307 6.77 4.55 12.66
CA LEU A 307 7.22 4.95 13.99
C LEU A 307 7.66 6.42 14.03
N HIS A 308 8.45 6.88 13.05
CA HIS A 308 8.82 8.28 12.89
C HIS A 308 7.58 9.18 12.74
N SER A 309 6.66 8.81 11.84
CA SER A 309 5.44 9.59 11.59
C SER A 309 4.58 9.74 12.85
N GLY A 310 4.41 8.65 13.62
CA GLY A 310 3.70 8.67 14.89
C GLY A 310 4.43 9.49 15.96
N LEU A 311 5.76 9.44 15.99
CA LEU A 311 6.57 10.24 16.91
C LEU A 311 6.46 11.74 16.60
N VAL A 312 6.49 12.13 15.33
CA VAL A 312 6.27 13.53 14.91
C VAL A 312 4.89 14.01 15.35
N ALA A 313 3.84 13.22 15.11
CA ALA A 313 2.49 13.56 15.57
C ALA A 313 2.40 13.64 17.10
N SER A 314 3.07 12.74 17.83
CA SER A 314 3.09 12.72 19.29
C SER A 314 3.78 13.95 19.89
N LYS A 315 4.91 14.39 19.30
CA LYS A 315 5.59 15.64 19.70
C LYS A 315 4.64 16.84 19.57
N LEU A 316 3.85 16.88 18.50
CA LEU A 316 2.89 17.96 18.25
C LEU A 316 1.72 17.99 19.25
N CYS A 317 1.46 16.90 19.97
CA CYS A 317 0.48 16.87 21.05
C CYS A 317 1.05 16.90 22.48
N GLY A 318 2.33 17.23 22.64
CA GLY A 318 2.95 17.31 23.97
C GLY A 318 3.20 15.94 24.59
N CYS A 319 3.85 15.04 23.86
CA CYS A 319 4.28 13.75 24.40
C CYS A 319 5.42 13.93 25.43
N PRO A 320 5.29 13.34 26.64
CA PRO A 320 6.37 13.33 27.63
C PRO A 320 7.62 12.61 27.12
N ILE A 321 8.80 13.03 27.59
CA ILE A 321 10.07 12.38 27.24
C ILE A 321 10.06 10.89 27.62
N SER A 322 9.46 10.53 28.76
CA SER A 322 9.32 9.14 29.22
C SER A 322 8.55 8.25 28.24
N GLU A 323 7.58 8.80 27.51
CA GLU A 323 6.81 8.08 26.49
C GLU A 323 7.50 8.08 25.12
N ALA A 324 8.21 9.16 24.78
CA ALA A 324 8.88 9.30 23.49
C ALA A 324 10.19 8.49 23.39
N LEU A 325 10.99 8.41 24.46
CA LEU A 325 12.29 7.72 24.44
C LEU A 325 12.23 6.26 23.99
N PRO A 326 11.27 5.43 24.46
CA PRO A 326 11.12 4.07 23.96
C PRO A 326 10.84 4.00 22.45
N ILE A 327 10.22 5.02 21.86
CA ILE A 327 9.89 5.06 20.43
C ILE A 327 11.14 5.41 19.62
N PHE A 328 11.89 6.42 20.06
CA PHE A 328 13.21 6.74 19.49
C PHE A 328 14.12 5.52 19.48
N GLU A 329 14.18 4.80 20.59
CA GLU A 329 14.99 3.58 20.71
C GLU A 329 14.57 2.51 19.69
N LYS A 330 13.27 2.29 19.49
CA LYS A 330 12.78 1.37 18.46
C LYS A 330 13.20 1.78 17.05
N ILE A 331 13.09 3.07 16.72
CA ILE A 331 13.56 3.60 15.43
C ILE A 331 15.07 3.33 15.27
N ARG A 332 15.88 3.68 16.26
CA ARG A 332 17.33 3.46 16.26
C ARG A 332 17.70 1.98 16.04
N LEU A 333 16.95 1.06 16.66
CA LEU A 333 17.16 -0.38 16.54
C LEU A 333 16.68 -0.96 15.20
N ALA A 334 15.65 -0.37 14.58
CA ALA A 334 15.13 -0.81 13.27
C ALA A 334 16.03 -0.40 12.10
N ILE A 335 16.67 0.79 12.16
CA ILE A 335 17.54 1.29 11.08
C ILE A 335 18.58 0.26 10.58
N PRO A 336 19.41 -0.37 11.43
CA PRO A 336 20.40 -1.35 10.95
C PRO A 336 19.76 -2.63 10.38
N LYS A 337 18.52 -2.96 10.75
CA LYS A 337 17.78 -4.12 10.23
C LYS A 337 17.17 -3.84 8.86
N MET A 338 16.64 -2.64 8.66
CA MET A 338 16.05 -2.16 7.41
C MET A 338 17.06 -2.01 6.28
N LYS A 339 18.23 -1.42 6.57
CA LYS A 339 19.20 -1.00 5.55
C LYS A 339 19.63 -2.09 4.57
N PRO A 340 19.96 -3.32 4.99
CA PRO A 340 20.36 -4.40 4.06
C PRO A 340 19.37 -4.67 2.92
N ILE A 341 18.09 -4.36 3.11
CA ILE A 341 17.03 -4.59 2.12
C ILE A 341 16.61 -3.27 1.43
N TRP A 342 16.47 -2.18 2.19
CA TRP A 342 15.80 -0.96 1.73
C TRP A 342 16.71 0.27 1.68
N GLU A 343 18.04 0.13 1.65
CA GLU A 343 18.98 1.26 1.59
C GLU A 343 18.77 2.16 0.36
N TYR A 344 18.38 1.58 -0.77
CA TYR A 344 18.20 2.30 -2.06
C TYR A 344 16.75 2.33 -2.53
N SER A 345 15.79 2.24 -1.60
CA SER A 345 14.38 2.35 -1.94
C SER A 345 14.01 3.76 -2.42
N GLY A 346 12.87 3.90 -3.08
CA GLY A 346 12.34 5.22 -3.44
C GLY A 346 12.17 6.13 -2.21
N LEU A 347 11.71 5.58 -1.09
CA LEU A 347 11.51 6.33 0.16
C LEU A 347 12.85 6.79 0.79
N ALA A 348 13.92 5.99 0.65
CA ALA A 348 15.28 6.39 1.03
C ALA A 348 15.72 7.64 0.26
N HIS A 349 15.49 7.67 -1.05
CA HIS A 349 15.83 8.79 -1.93
C HIS A 349 14.98 10.05 -1.68
N THR A 350 13.79 9.91 -1.08
CA THR A 350 12.92 11.05 -0.74
C THR A 350 13.08 11.55 0.70
N GLY A 351 14.19 11.23 1.37
CA GLY A 351 14.58 11.86 2.64
C GLY A 351 14.29 11.07 3.91
N ARG A 352 13.81 9.81 3.81
CA ARG A 352 13.60 8.92 4.98
C ARG A 352 14.83 8.84 5.86
N ASP A 353 15.99 8.57 5.27
CA ASP A 353 17.23 8.38 6.02
C ASP A 353 17.63 9.64 6.79
N GLY A 354 17.42 10.83 6.21
CA GLY A 354 17.65 12.09 6.90
C GLY A 354 16.76 12.25 8.13
N ALA A 355 15.46 11.99 7.97
CA ALA A 355 14.47 12.09 9.05
C ALA A 355 14.76 11.10 10.19
N LEU A 356 15.10 9.84 9.86
CA LEU A 356 15.41 8.83 10.88
C LEU A 356 16.73 9.12 11.61
N GLN A 357 17.73 9.67 10.92
CA GLN A 357 18.97 10.10 11.58
C GLN A 357 18.77 11.30 12.49
N GLU A 358 17.86 12.21 12.15
CA GLU A 358 17.46 13.31 13.04
C GLU A 358 16.83 12.76 14.33
N ASP A 359 15.99 11.73 14.23
CA ASP A 359 15.42 11.09 15.41
C ASP A 359 16.48 10.45 16.31
N VAL A 360 17.50 9.79 15.75
CA VAL A 360 18.61 9.24 16.54
C VAL A 360 19.38 10.34 17.27
N LYS A 361 19.67 11.47 16.61
CA LYS A 361 20.33 12.63 17.25
C LYS A 361 19.49 13.25 18.36
N ASN A 362 18.17 13.30 18.16
CA ASN A 362 17.22 13.78 19.16
C ASN A 362 17.21 12.86 20.38
N GLU A 363 17.21 11.53 20.19
CA GLU A 363 17.32 10.55 21.28
C GLU A 363 18.57 10.80 22.14
N GLU A 364 19.74 10.90 21.49
CA GLU A 364 21.02 11.14 22.16
C GLU A 364 21.01 12.44 22.97
N SER A 365 20.46 13.50 22.38
CA SER A 365 20.35 14.83 23.01
C SER A 365 19.44 14.80 24.24
N LEU A 366 18.29 14.13 24.15
CA LEU A 366 17.35 13.98 25.26
C LEU A 366 17.95 13.15 26.41
N ARG A 367 18.58 12.00 26.08
CA ARG A 367 19.23 11.16 27.08
C ARG A 367 20.35 11.91 27.81
N LYS A 368 21.15 12.69 27.09
CA LYS A 368 22.20 13.54 27.68
C LYS A 368 21.61 14.61 28.60
N ALA A 369 20.55 15.30 28.18
CA ALA A 369 19.91 16.33 29.00
C ALA A 369 19.28 15.77 30.28
N LEU A 370 18.70 14.57 30.24
CA LEU A 370 18.20 13.85 31.43
C LEU A 370 19.36 13.49 32.40
N GLN A 371 20.47 12.97 31.87
CA GLN A 371 21.64 12.62 32.68
C GLN A 371 22.27 13.84 33.37
N GLU A 372 22.28 14.99 32.69
CA GLU A 372 22.78 16.26 33.22
C GLU A 372 21.78 16.96 34.15
N GLY A 373 20.57 16.41 34.34
CA GLY A 373 19.51 17.02 35.14
C GLY A 373 18.93 18.31 34.54
N ARG A 374 19.14 18.55 33.24
CA ARG A 374 18.58 19.70 32.51
C ARG A 374 17.12 19.50 32.11
N LEU A 375 16.69 18.23 32.01
CA LEU A 375 15.31 17.83 31.76
C LEU A 375 14.89 16.76 32.77
N THR A 376 13.58 16.60 32.93
CA THR A 376 12.94 15.51 33.69
C THR A 376 12.18 14.58 32.74
N PRO A 377 11.88 13.33 33.14
CA PRO A 377 11.10 12.41 32.31
C PRO A 377 9.67 12.89 31.98
N ASP A 378 9.14 13.83 32.76
CA ASP A 378 7.80 14.41 32.61
C ASP A 378 7.79 15.66 31.72
N ASP A 379 8.97 16.18 31.34
CA ASP A 379 9.06 17.31 30.42
C ASP A 379 8.55 16.89 29.03
N PHE A 380 8.03 17.86 28.28
CA PHE A 380 7.41 17.63 26.98
C PHE A 380 8.35 17.93 25.82
N ILE A 381 8.25 17.15 24.75
CA ILE A 381 8.96 17.41 23.49
C ILE A 381 8.06 18.25 22.58
N LEU A 382 8.19 19.57 22.63
CA LEU A 382 7.45 20.49 21.75
C LEU A 382 8.37 21.09 20.68
N PRO A 383 7.94 21.17 19.40
CA PRO A 383 8.64 21.97 18.40
C PRO A 383 8.64 23.45 18.79
N GLU A 384 9.77 24.16 18.60
CA GLU A 384 9.93 25.58 18.91
C GLU A 384 8.78 26.52 18.46
N PRO A 385 8.12 26.35 17.29
CA PRO A 385 7.02 27.24 16.89
C PRO A 385 5.70 27.04 17.64
N LEU A 386 5.52 25.94 18.40
CA LEU A 386 4.27 25.66 19.15
C LEU A 386 4.35 26.01 20.64
N GLN A 387 5.46 26.58 21.11
CA GLN A 387 5.60 27.06 22.49
C GLN A 387 4.74 28.30 22.79
N PHE A 388 4.12 28.92 21.79
CA PHE A 388 3.26 30.10 21.95
C PHE A 388 1.78 29.74 22.13
N SER A 389 1.41 28.98 23.18
CA SER A 389 0.03 28.96 23.73
C SER A 389 -0.17 27.95 24.89
N LEU A 390 0.85 27.74 25.73
CA LEU A 390 0.68 27.10 27.04
C LEU A 390 0.94 28.10 28.16
#